data_AF-I2G0S0-F1
#
_entry.id   AF-I2G0S0-F1
#
_cell.length_a   1.000
_cell.length_b   1.000
_cell.length_c   1.000
_cell.angle_alpha   90.00
_cell.angle_beta   90.00
_cell.angle_gamma   90.00
#
_symmetry.space_group_name_H-M   'P 1'
#
loop_
_entity.id
_entity.type
_entity.pdbx_description
1 polymer ?
#
loop_
_entity_poly.entity_id
_entity_poly.type
_entity_poly.pdbx_seq_one_letter_code
_entity_poly.pdbx_strand_id
1 'polypeptide(L)'
;MSADGSADPNFPTGLRIQPSSLHRNAAHKYPRPYQQKEVDGSAAAHGSEQITSWEQDTAKDIDDYGIAGRIWEAAYLLARYLRPANQQPGQLEFDPPCSLFSEAGPSSKPLTVVELGSGAGYGSLHLARQIVQHAKTATIKPPQVRLVLTDLENVVPLMERNVERAGYKQSTEVIDVSIRGLAWGNEEHASRLLSELSHSASKASNNPLTHILCSDLVYFPELLPPLLRSIISLSSDGLSNADTQSSEGKGPELIISYQIRSLTKEQPFWSALGSWFDFQAVDCRPILRKQTESDSVDVTADSEWHRFGSQGEDHGASADADQELFVFVGYRREETFGFLAPESDADLMQGNRLRPRQGQGENGEDQYELESPTSGTDYFEWLLLSNMGVGMG
;
A
#
# COMPACT_ATOMS: atom_id res chain seq x y z
N MET A 1 22.42 -21.41 8.90
CA MET A 1 22.57 -20.47 10.02
C MET A 1 23.70 -19.53 9.63
N SER A 2 23.33 -18.41 9.03
CA SER A 2 24.27 -17.42 8.47
C SER A 2 24.88 -16.59 9.60
N ALA A 3 26.18 -16.30 9.48
CA ALA A 3 27.04 -15.82 10.54
C ALA A 3 27.01 -14.29 10.76
N ASP A 4 25.91 -13.62 10.44
CA ASP A 4 25.70 -12.22 10.80
C ASP A 4 24.63 -12.15 11.90
N GLY A 5 25.01 -11.58 13.05
CA GLY A 5 24.20 -11.51 14.26
C GLY A 5 22.97 -10.59 14.17
N SER A 6 22.42 -10.32 12.98
CA SER A 6 21.12 -9.68 12.86
C SER A 6 20.05 -10.75 13.11
N ALA A 7 19.36 -10.66 14.25
CA ALA A 7 18.14 -11.44 14.46
C ALA A 7 17.19 -11.22 13.27
N ASP A 8 16.50 -12.29 12.84
CA ASP A 8 15.50 -12.21 11.77
C ASP A 8 14.49 -11.09 12.12
N PRO A 9 14.36 -10.04 11.28
CA PRO A 9 13.51 -8.88 11.59
C PRO A 9 12.03 -9.27 11.75
N ASN A 10 11.64 -10.45 11.24
CA ASN A 10 10.30 -10.96 11.43
C ASN A 10 9.99 -11.38 12.88
N PHE A 11 11.02 -11.65 13.70
CA PHE A 11 10.90 -12.12 15.08
C PHE A 11 11.50 -11.14 16.09
N PRO A 12 10.95 -9.92 16.21
CA PRO A 12 11.45 -8.92 17.14
C PRO A 12 11.33 -9.40 18.59
N THR A 13 12.41 -9.22 19.36
CA THR A 13 12.47 -9.71 20.74
C THR A 13 11.44 -9.01 21.62
N GLY A 14 10.63 -9.79 22.35
CA GLY A 14 9.67 -9.27 23.32
C GLY A 14 8.33 -8.82 22.74
N LEU A 15 8.13 -8.87 21.42
CA LEU A 15 6.84 -8.60 20.81
C LEU A 15 5.93 -9.84 20.94
N ARG A 16 4.75 -9.67 21.56
CA ARG A 16 3.73 -10.72 21.61
C ARG A 16 2.73 -10.49 20.49
N ILE A 17 2.74 -11.39 19.52
CA ILE A 17 1.90 -11.31 18.32
C ILE A 17 0.78 -12.34 18.45
N GLN A 18 -0.44 -11.94 18.12
CA GLN A 18 -1.61 -12.81 18.14
C GLN A 18 -2.39 -12.69 16.83
N PRO A 19 -3.08 -13.75 16.38
CA PRO A 19 -3.91 -13.70 15.19
C PRO A 19 -4.91 -12.54 15.21
N SER A 20 -5.09 -11.89 14.07
CA SER A 20 -6.03 -10.77 13.88
C SER A 20 -7.46 -11.16 14.27
N SER A 21 -7.84 -12.41 14.04
CA SER A 21 -9.19 -12.95 14.31
C SER A 21 -9.64 -12.82 15.77
N LEU A 22 -8.69 -12.82 16.73
CA LEU A 22 -9.01 -12.67 18.16
C LEU A 22 -9.53 -11.26 18.49
N HIS A 23 -9.11 -10.25 17.73
CA HIS A 23 -9.53 -8.87 17.93
C HIS A 23 -10.89 -8.58 17.27
N ARG A 24 -11.23 -9.30 16.19
CA ARG A 24 -12.50 -9.11 15.45
C ARG A 24 -13.72 -9.77 16.07
N ASN A 25 -13.54 -10.90 16.76
CA ASN A 25 -14.68 -11.64 17.32
C ASN A 25 -15.41 -10.91 18.45
N ALA A 26 -14.81 -9.86 19.03
CA ALA A 26 -15.45 -9.03 20.04
C ALA A 26 -16.40 -7.96 19.44
N ALA A 27 -16.22 -7.55 18.18
CA ALA A 27 -16.81 -6.31 17.67
C ALA A 27 -18.10 -6.46 16.85
N HIS A 28 -18.24 -7.32 15.82
CA HIS A 28 -19.56 -7.52 15.16
C HIS A 28 -19.73 -8.69 14.18
N LYS A 29 -20.96 -9.24 14.21
CA LYS A 29 -21.58 -10.17 13.25
C LYS A 29 -22.00 -9.44 11.96
N TYR A 30 -21.07 -8.87 11.21
CA TYR A 30 -21.42 -8.44 9.85
C TYR A 30 -21.69 -9.68 8.99
N PRO A 31 -22.67 -9.64 8.05
CA PRO A 31 -22.87 -10.73 7.12
C PRO A 31 -21.59 -10.93 6.33
N ARG A 32 -21.00 -12.13 6.40
CA ARG A 32 -19.92 -12.52 5.50
C ARG A 32 -20.36 -12.16 4.07
N PRO A 33 -19.56 -11.41 3.30
CA PRO A 33 -19.88 -11.17 1.91
C PRO A 33 -19.96 -12.53 1.23
N TYR A 34 -21.19 -12.90 0.83
CA TYR A 34 -21.58 -14.09 0.07
C TYR A 34 -20.46 -15.12 -0.07
N GLN A 35 -20.41 -16.11 0.84
CA GLN A 35 -19.77 -17.38 0.50
C GLN A 35 -20.53 -17.90 -0.73
N GLN A 36 -19.90 -17.88 -1.90
CA GLN A 36 -20.37 -18.65 -3.02
C GLN A 36 -20.52 -20.08 -2.50
N LYS A 37 -21.75 -20.62 -2.57
CA LYS A 37 -21.98 -22.05 -2.43
C LYS A 37 -21.05 -22.73 -3.42
N GLU A 38 -19.98 -23.34 -2.89
CA GLU A 38 -19.27 -24.38 -3.61
C GLU A 38 -20.32 -25.42 -4.02
N VAL A 39 -20.35 -25.69 -5.32
CA VAL A 39 -21.27 -26.63 -5.95
C VAL A 39 -20.90 -28.02 -5.43
N ASP A 40 -21.92 -28.73 -4.91
CA ASP A 40 -21.86 -30.11 -4.43
C ASP A 40 -21.06 -31.04 -5.35
N GLY A 41 -20.16 -31.84 -4.74
CA GLY A 41 -19.43 -32.85 -5.49
C GLY A 41 -18.50 -33.75 -4.66
N SER A 42 -19.10 -34.68 -3.91
CA SER A 42 -18.52 -35.94 -3.40
C SER A 42 -17.77 -35.91 -2.06
N ALA A 43 -18.44 -36.52 -1.08
CA ALA A 43 -17.88 -37.00 0.16
C ALA A 43 -16.72 -37.99 -0.06
N ALA A 44 -15.57 -37.71 0.57
CA ALA A 44 -14.62 -38.73 1.00
C ALA A 44 -13.97 -38.26 2.31
N ALA A 45 -14.31 -38.95 3.39
CA ALA A 45 -13.80 -38.71 4.72
C ALA A 45 -12.35 -39.21 4.83
N HIS A 46 -11.37 -38.31 4.74
CA HIS A 46 -10.02 -38.44 5.30
C HIS A 46 -9.63 -37.07 5.84
N GLY A 47 -9.08 -37.04 7.06
CA GLY A 47 -8.92 -35.86 7.92
C GLY A 47 -8.59 -34.58 7.16
N SER A 48 -9.61 -33.79 6.90
CA SER A 48 -9.46 -32.52 6.19
C SER A 48 -8.84 -31.53 7.16
N GLU A 49 -7.53 -31.30 7.04
CA GLU A 49 -6.98 -30.01 7.41
C GLU A 49 -7.88 -28.96 6.77
N GLN A 50 -8.61 -28.24 7.61
CA GLN A 50 -9.53 -27.21 7.19
C GLN A 50 -8.68 -26.19 6.43
N ILE A 51 -8.80 -26.15 5.10
CA ILE A 51 -7.99 -25.26 4.25
C ILE A 51 -8.25 -23.85 4.75
N THR A 52 -7.27 -23.26 5.43
CA THR A 52 -7.41 -21.94 6.01
C THR A 52 -7.43 -20.91 4.88
N SER A 53 -8.48 -20.08 4.85
CA SER A 53 -8.62 -18.99 3.87
C SER A 53 -7.42 -18.05 3.97
N TRP A 54 -6.95 -17.53 2.83
CA TRP A 54 -5.88 -16.51 2.79
C TRP A 54 -6.30 -15.19 3.48
N GLU A 55 -7.61 -14.98 3.68
CA GLU A 55 -8.18 -13.80 4.35
C GLU A 55 -7.96 -13.80 5.88
N GLN A 56 -7.35 -14.85 6.42
CA GLN A 56 -7.10 -15.04 7.84
C GLN A 56 -5.66 -15.47 8.07
N ASP A 57 -5.02 -14.83 9.05
CA ASP A 57 -3.78 -15.30 9.63
C ASP A 57 -4.05 -16.38 10.68
N THR A 58 -3.06 -17.25 10.87
CA THR A 58 -3.13 -18.32 11.86
C THR A 58 -1.99 -18.19 12.87
N ALA A 59 -2.15 -18.82 14.04
CA ALA A 59 -1.05 -18.90 15.01
C ALA A 59 0.19 -19.54 14.38
N LYS A 60 0.00 -20.54 13.51
CA LYS A 60 1.10 -21.17 12.77
C LYS A 60 1.81 -20.19 11.84
N ASP A 61 1.09 -19.31 11.14
CA ASP A 61 1.71 -18.30 10.28
C ASP A 61 2.59 -17.36 11.08
N ILE A 62 2.12 -16.95 12.26
CA ILE A 62 2.88 -16.10 13.18
C ILE A 62 4.09 -16.85 13.77
N ASP A 63 3.93 -18.14 14.10
CA ASP A 63 5.04 -18.94 14.61
C ASP A 63 6.12 -19.16 13.55
N ASP A 64 5.74 -19.35 12.28
CA ASP A 64 6.66 -19.63 11.18
C ASP A 64 7.28 -18.37 10.54
N TYR A 65 6.53 -17.24 10.53
CA TYR A 65 6.90 -16.02 9.80
C TYR A 65 6.85 -14.75 10.66
N GLY A 66 6.60 -14.87 11.96
CA GLY A 66 6.61 -13.74 12.89
C GLY A 66 5.60 -12.65 12.54
N ILE A 67 6.03 -11.39 12.53
CA ILE A 67 5.17 -10.23 12.19
C ILE A 67 4.62 -10.30 10.76
N ALA A 68 5.34 -10.93 9.82
CA ALA A 68 4.90 -11.09 8.44
C ALA A 68 3.77 -12.12 8.30
N GLY A 69 3.66 -13.05 9.25
CA GLY A 69 2.59 -14.03 9.34
C GLY A 69 1.25 -13.47 9.81
N ARG A 70 1.25 -12.29 10.45
CA ARG A 70 0.06 -11.60 10.94
C ARG A 70 -0.54 -10.68 9.89
N ILE A 71 -1.87 -10.61 9.83
CA ILE A 71 -2.58 -9.55 9.09
C ILE A 71 -2.81 -8.38 10.04
N TRP A 72 -2.27 -7.22 9.69
CA TRP A 72 -2.33 -6.00 10.50
C TRP A 72 -3.57 -5.16 10.22
N GLU A 73 -3.96 -4.35 11.19
CA GLU A 73 -5.19 -3.54 11.20
C GLU A 73 -5.27 -2.60 9.98
N ALA A 74 -4.17 -1.92 9.65
CA ALA A 74 -4.13 -1.01 8.51
C ALA A 74 -4.33 -1.72 7.15
N ALA A 75 -4.02 -3.02 7.05
CA ALA A 75 -4.27 -3.80 5.83
C ALA A 75 -5.77 -3.97 5.55
N TYR A 76 -6.60 -4.02 6.61
CA TYR A 76 -8.04 -4.04 6.46
C TYR A 76 -8.60 -2.71 5.98
N LEU A 77 -8.05 -1.60 6.50
CA LEU A 77 -8.40 -0.26 6.04
C LEU A 77 -8.00 -0.06 4.58
N LEU A 78 -6.79 -0.48 4.20
CA LEU A 78 -6.32 -0.45 2.82
C LEU A 78 -7.25 -1.24 1.89
N ALA A 79 -7.61 -2.46 2.26
CA ALA A 79 -8.53 -3.30 1.50
C ALA A 79 -9.93 -2.69 1.30
N ARG A 80 -10.36 -1.75 2.16
CA ARG A 80 -11.59 -0.99 1.97
C ARG A 80 -11.40 0.18 1.00
N TYR A 81 -10.27 0.89 1.07
CA TYR A 81 -9.94 1.93 0.11
C TYR A 81 -9.76 1.37 -1.31
N LEU A 82 -9.11 0.21 -1.44
CA LEU A 82 -8.83 -0.49 -2.70
C LEU A 82 -10.05 -1.20 -3.30
N ARG A 83 -11.19 -0.49 -3.47
CA ARG A 83 -12.37 -1.02 -4.15
C ARG A 83 -12.95 -0.01 -5.17
N PRO A 84 -13.66 -0.49 -6.20
CA PRO A 84 -14.40 0.39 -7.11
C PRO A 84 -15.47 1.19 -6.37
N ALA A 85 -15.67 2.45 -6.74
CA ALA A 85 -16.67 3.33 -6.12
C ALA A 85 -18.09 2.74 -6.11
N ASN A 86 -18.47 2.02 -7.18
CA ASN A 86 -19.79 1.38 -7.30
C ASN A 86 -19.96 0.09 -6.45
N GLN A 87 -18.89 -0.42 -5.83
CA GLN A 87 -18.87 -1.65 -5.04
C GLN A 87 -18.46 -1.42 -3.56
N GLN A 88 -18.40 -0.16 -3.13
CA GLN A 88 -18.00 0.19 -1.77
C GLN A 88 -19.02 -0.28 -0.71
N PRO A 89 -18.62 -1.03 0.33
CA PRO A 89 -19.49 -1.38 1.45
C PRO A 89 -19.86 -0.11 2.21
N GLY A 90 -21.14 0.03 2.58
CA GLY A 90 -21.66 1.26 3.20
C GLY A 90 -21.75 2.46 2.25
N GLN A 91 -21.41 2.28 0.95
CA GLN A 91 -21.44 3.34 -0.06
C GLN A 91 -20.57 4.54 0.34
N LEU A 92 -19.35 4.30 0.81
CA LEU A 92 -18.42 5.40 1.08
C LEU A 92 -17.95 6.05 -0.22
N GLU A 93 -17.99 7.37 -0.25
CA GLU A 93 -17.24 8.21 -1.19
C GLU A 93 -15.89 8.53 -0.56
N PHE A 94 -14.83 8.57 -1.37
CA PHE A 94 -13.46 8.87 -0.93
C PHE A 94 -12.92 10.10 -1.65
N ASP A 95 -12.15 10.91 -0.92
CA ASP A 95 -11.37 12.01 -1.47
C ASP A 95 -9.91 11.93 -0.95
N PRO A 96 -8.91 11.65 -1.80
CA PRO A 96 -9.05 11.38 -3.22
C PRO A 96 -9.66 9.98 -3.48
N PRO A 97 -10.38 9.79 -4.61
CA PRO A 97 -10.88 8.48 -5.01
C PRO A 97 -9.73 7.54 -5.37
N CYS A 98 -9.95 6.23 -5.21
CA CYS A 98 -8.95 5.22 -5.56
C CYS A 98 -8.70 5.17 -7.08
N SER A 99 -7.53 5.65 -7.50
CA SER A 99 -7.11 5.82 -8.89
C SER A 99 -7.10 4.51 -9.69
N LEU A 100 -6.86 3.37 -9.03
CA LEU A 100 -6.81 2.01 -9.60
C LEU A 100 -8.11 1.57 -10.30
N PHE A 101 -9.23 2.23 -10.00
CA PHE A 101 -10.55 1.94 -10.59
C PHE A 101 -11.12 3.14 -11.36
N SER A 102 -10.29 4.14 -11.69
CA SER A 102 -10.73 5.28 -12.50
C SER A 102 -11.23 4.79 -13.85
N GLU A 103 -12.32 5.38 -14.35
CA GLU A 103 -12.90 5.05 -15.66
C GLU A 103 -11.92 5.41 -16.77
N ALA A 104 -11.11 4.43 -17.15
CA ALA A 104 -10.14 4.63 -18.21
C ALA A 104 -10.83 4.39 -19.55
N GLY A 105 -10.62 5.30 -20.50
CA GLY A 105 -11.15 5.16 -21.86
C GLY A 105 -10.60 3.91 -22.58
N PRO A 106 -11.04 3.64 -23.83
CA PRO A 106 -10.68 2.45 -24.60
C PRO A 106 -9.17 2.22 -24.82
N SER A 107 -8.34 3.20 -24.51
CA SER A 107 -6.88 3.21 -24.66
C SER A 107 -6.13 3.25 -23.32
N SER A 108 -6.71 2.70 -22.25
CA SER A 108 -6.09 2.71 -20.93
C SER A 108 -4.77 1.92 -20.92
N LYS A 109 -3.74 2.53 -20.33
CA LYS A 109 -2.45 1.86 -20.15
C LYS A 109 -2.59 0.75 -19.10
N PRO A 110 -1.90 -0.40 -19.26
CA PRO A 110 -1.81 -1.40 -18.21
C PRO A 110 -1.33 -0.79 -16.89
N LEU A 111 -1.82 -1.30 -15.76
CA LEU A 111 -1.38 -0.90 -14.44
C LEU A 111 -0.31 -1.86 -13.92
N THR A 112 0.73 -1.33 -13.30
CA THR A 112 1.76 -2.13 -12.61
C THR A 112 1.83 -1.67 -11.16
N VAL A 113 1.41 -2.54 -10.26
CA VAL A 113 1.29 -2.27 -8.83
C VAL A 113 2.31 -3.13 -8.09
N VAL A 114 3.11 -2.52 -7.24
CA VAL A 114 4.04 -3.20 -6.32
C VAL A 114 3.58 -2.95 -4.91
N GLU A 115 3.45 -3.99 -4.09
CA GLU A 115 3.29 -3.85 -2.64
C GLU A 115 4.62 -4.15 -1.95
N LEU A 116 5.08 -3.23 -1.11
CA LEU A 116 6.24 -3.40 -0.24
C LEU A 116 5.80 -4.07 1.06
N GLY A 117 6.59 -5.04 1.54
CA GLY A 117 6.33 -5.69 2.83
C GLY A 117 4.95 -6.37 2.89
N SER A 118 4.60 -7.13 1.85
CA SER A 118 3.28 -7.73 1.72
C SER A 118 2.89 -8.65 2.88
N GLY A 119 3.86 -9.27 3.57
CA GLY A 119 3.62 -10.26 4.62
C GLY A 119 2.72 -11.41 4.14
N ALA A 120 1.54 -11.53 4.74
CA ALA A 120 0.51 -12.49 4.30
C ALA A 120 -0.13 -12.14 2.93
N GLY A 121 0.12 -10.96 2.38
CA GLY A 121 -0.38 -10.49 1.08
C GLY A 121 -1.83 -9.98 1.10
N TYR A 122 -2.40 -9.71 2.29
CA TYR A 122 -3.83 -9.42 2.43
C TYR A 122 -4.30 -8.23 1.57
N GLY A 123 -3.56 -7.11 1.57
CA GLY A 123 -3.88 -5.91 0.81
C GLY A 123 -3.93 -6.18 -0.70
N SER A 124 -2.81 -6.68 -1.26
CA SER A 124 -2.71 -7.06 -2.68
C SER A 124 -3.71 -8.13 -3.12
N LEU A 125 -3.88 -9.21 -2.35
CA LEU A 125 -4.82 -10.28 -2.72
C LEU A 125 -6.28 -9.80 -2.68
N HIS A 126 -6.60 -8.86 -1.78
CA HIS A 126 -7.89 -8.20 -1.78
C HIS A 126 -8.05 -7.30 -3.02
N LEU A 127 -7.03 -6.50 -3.38
CA LEU A 127 -7.02 -5.71 -4.61
C LEU A 127 -7.24 -6.60 -5.85
N ALA A 128 -6.52 -7.73 -5.95
CA ALA A 128 -6.67 -8.69 -7.03
C ALA A 128 -8.13 -9.18 -7.17
N ARG A 129 -8.77 -9.51 -6.04
CA ARG A 129 -10.19 -9.87 -6.00
C ARG A 129 -11.08 -8.76 -6.51
N GLN A 130 -10.83 -7.52 -6.11
CA GLN A 130 -11.62 -6.36 -6.54
C GLN A 130 -11.46 -6.06 -8.03
N ILE A 131 -10.24 -6.16 -8.58
CA ILE A 131 -9.97 -5.99 -10.01
C ILE A 131 -10.77 -7.03 -10.83
N VAL A 132 -10.70 -8.31 -10.45
CA VAL A 132 -11.43 -9.38 -11.14
C VAL A 132 -12.94 -9.21 -11.04
N GLN A 133 -13.44 -8.79 -9.86
CA GLN A 133 -14.87 -8.51 -9.67
C GLN A 133 -15.35 -7.31 -10.49
N HIS A 134 -14.57 -6.22 -10.49
CA HIS A 134 -14.85 -5.02 -11.28
C HIS A 134 -14.93 -5.35 -12.77
N ALA A 135 -13.95 -6.10 -13.30
CA ALA A 135 -13.91 -6.51 -14.70
C ALA A 135 -15.13 -7.32 -15.16
N LYS A 136 -15.79 -8.07 -14.25
CA LYS A 136 -17.02 -8.81 -14.56
C LYS A 136 -18.26 -7.93 -14.68
N THR A 137 -18.23 -6.76 -14.05
CA THR A 137 -19.37 -5.83 -13.99
C THR A 137 -19.19 -4.56 -14.82
N ALA A 138 -17.95 -4.28 -15.24
CA ALA A 138 -17.62 -3.09 -16.00
C ALA A 138 -18.19 -3.15 -17.42
N THR A 139 -18.72 -2.03 -17.89
CA THR A 139 -19.21 -1.86 -19.27
C THR A 139 -18.06 -1.73 -20.26
N ILE A 140 -16.92 -1.23 -19.80
CA ILE A 140 -15.68 -1.07 -20.55
C ILE A 140 -14.66 -2.06 -19.98
N LYS A 141 -13.90 -2.75 -20.85
CA LYS A 141 -12.83 -3.67 -20.40
C LYS A 141 -11.80 -2.85 -19.59
N PRO A 142 -11.55 -3.18 -18.31
CA PRO A 142 -10.55 -2.47 -17.52
C PRO A 142 -9.14 -2.77 -18.06
N PRO A 143 -8.14 -1.90 -17.74
CA PRO A 143 -6.75 -2.19 -18.06
C PRO A 143 -6.31 -3.51 -17.43
N GLN A 144 -5.39 -4.21 -18.11
CA GLN A 144 -4.70 -5.33 -17.49
C GLN A 144 -3.87 -4.82 -16.30
N VAL A 145 -3.90 -5.52 -15.19
CA VAL A 145 -3.14 -5.20 -13.99
C VAL A 145 -2.05 -6.24 -13.77
N ARG A 146 -0.81 -5.79 -13.63
CA ARG A 146 0.26 -6.58 -13.05
C ARG A 146 0.43 -6.21 -11.59
N LEU A 147 0.33 -7.20 -10.72
CA LEU A 147 0.44 -7.03 -9.28
C LEU A 147 1.64 -7.84 -8.77
N VAL A 148 2.58 -7.15 -8.12
CA VAL A 148 3.80 -7.76 -7.57
C VAL A 148 3.78 -7.62 -6.06
N LEU A 149 3.71 -8.75 -5.36
CA LEU A 149 3.87 -8.81 -3.91
C LEU A 149 5.36 -8.93 -3.58
N THR A 150 5.85 -8.11 -2.67
CA THR A 150 7.27 -8.12 -2.30
C THR A 150 7.47 -8.15 -0.80
N ASP A 151 8.45 -8.95 -0.36
CA ASP A 151 8.84 -9.05 1.05
C ASP A 151 10.25 -9.68 1.12
N LEU A 152 10.76 -9.94 2.32
CA LEU A 152 12.00 -10.68 2.52
C LEU A 152 11.91 -12.10 1.94
N GLU A 153 13.06 -12.65 1.56
CA GLU A 153 13.15 -13.98 0.93
C GLU A 153 12.54 -15.09 1.78
N ASN A 154 12.67 -15.00 3.11
CA ASN A 154 12.08 -15.95 4.06
C ASN A 154 10.55 -15.86 4.16
N VAL A 155 9.92 -14.80 3.63
CA VAL A 155 8.46 -14.59 3.61
C VAL A 155 7.85 -15.01 2.26
N VAL A 156 8.65 -15.14 1.20
CA VAL A 156 8.19 -15.57 -0.14
C VAL A 156 7.32 -16.84 -0.10
N PRO A 157 7.68 -17.92 0.64
CA PRO A 157 6.84 -19.13 0.69
C PRO A 157 5.44 -18.90 1.27
N LEU A 158 5.29 -17.97 2.22
CA LEU A 158 3.98 -17.58 2.76
C LEU A 158 3.12 -16.91 1.69
N MET A 159 3.71 -15.96 0.96
CA MET A 159 3.02 -15.25 -0.13
C MET A 159 2.62 -16.21 -1.26
N GLU A 160 3.50 -17.12 -1.66
CA GLU A 160 3.22 -18.11 -2.71
C GLU A 160 2.02 -18.98 -2.35
N ARG A 161 2.02 -19.48 -1.11
CA ARG A 161 0.90 -20.26 -0.56
C ARG A 161 -0.40 -19.46 -0.58
N ASN A 162 -0.38 -18.19 -0.17
CA ASN A 162 -1.58 -17.36 -0.10
C ASN A 162 -2.09 -16.95 -1.49
N VAL A 163 -1.20 -16.66 -2.45
CA VAL A 163 -1.54 -16.43 -3.87
C VAL A 163 -2.18 -17.67 -4.49
N GLU A 164 -1.65 -18.86 -4.20
CA GLU A 164 -2.23 -20.12 -4.66
C GLU A 164 -3.63 -20.35 -4.06
N ARG A 165 -3.79 -20.16 -2.74
CA ARG A 165 -5.09 -20.25 -2.05
C ARG A 165 -6.11 -19.24 -2.56
N ALA A 166 -5.65 -18.06 -2.99
CA ALA A 166 -6.51 -17.04 -3.58
C ALA A 166 -6.88 -17.32 -5.04
N GLY A 167 -6.28 -18.33 -5.67
CA GLY A 167 -6.56 -18.70 -7.06
C GLY A 167 -5.86 -17.84 -8.10
N TYR A 168 -4.78 -17.13 -7.74
CA TYR A 168 -4.05 -16.22 -8.65
C TYR A 168 -2.68 -16.74 -9.09
N LYS A 169 -2.43 -18.05 -8.95
CA LYS A 169 -1.20 -18.69 -9.43
C LYS A 169 -1.02 -18.61 -10.95
N GLN A 170 -2.13 -18.51 -11.69
CA GLN A 170 -2.14 -18.39 -13.14
C GLN A 170 -2.60 -16.98 -13.53
N SER A 171 -1.86 -16.35 -14.44
CA SER A 171 -2.27 -15.08 -15.05
C SER A 171 -3.59 -15.24 -15.80
N THR A 172 -4.41 -14.20 -15.74
CA THR A 172 -5.65 -14.06 -16.50
C THR A 172 -5.51 -12.90 -17.50
N GLU A 173 -6.54 -12.66 -18.31
CA GLU A 173 -6.58 -11.46 -19.17
C GLU A 173 -6.65 -10.14 -18.41
N VAL A 174 -7.12 -10.19 -17.16
CA VAL A 174 -7.38 -8.99 -16.34
C VAL A 174 -6.24 -8.74 -15.37
N ILE A 175 -5.70 -9.80 -14.78
CA ILE A 175 -4.67 -9.70 -13.74
C ILE A 175 -3.58 -10.76 -13.88
N ASP A 176 -2.34 -10.32 -13.65
CA ASP A 176 -1.12 -11.13 -13.53
C ASP A 176 -0.52 -10.88 -12.14
N VAL A 177 -0.45 -11.91 -11.30
CA VAL A 177 0.06 -11.79 -9.92
C VAL A 177 1.40 -12.51 -9.83
N SER A 178 2.42 -11.82 -9.31
CA SER A 178 3.75 -12.38 -9.12
C SER A 178 4.31 -12.02 -7.75
N ILE A 179 5.30 -12.78 -7.30
CA ILE A 179 5.95 -12.62 -5.99
C ILE A 179 7.44 -12.45 -6.20
N ARG A 180 8.07 -11.56 -5.43
CA ARG A 180 9.52 -11.33 -5.46
C ARG A 180 10.09 -11.07 -4.07
N GLY A 181 11.31 -11.54 -3.84
CA GLY A 181 12.11 -11.12 -2.70
C GLY A 181 12.62 -9.68 -2.90
N LEU A 182 12.31 -8.79 -1.97
CA LEU A 182 12.78 -7.40 -1.92
C LEU A 182 13.03 -6.99 -0.46
N ALA A 183 14.31 -6.98 -0.07
CA ALA A 183 14.72 -6.39 1.19
C ALA A 183 14.72 -4.86 1.05
N TRP A 184 14.14 -4.15 2.01
CA TRP A 184 14.09 -2.70 1.97
C TRP A 184 15.50 -2.10 1.97
N GLY A 185 15.67 -1.00 1.25
CA GLY A 185 16.95 -0.33 1.05
C GLY A 185 17.93 -1.06 0.13
N ASN A 186 17.62 -2.29 -0.32
CA ASN A 186 18.46 -3.03 -1.25
C ASN A 186 18.23 -2.55 -2.69
N GLU A 187 19.18 -1.75 -3.19
CA GLU A 187 19.15 -1.19 -4.54
C GLU A 187 19.13 -2.27 -5.61
N GLU A 188 19.92 -3.34 -5.47
CA GLU A 188 19.97 -4.43 -6.45
C GLU A 188 18.60 -5.10 -6.62
N HIS A 189 17.88 -5.34 -5.52
CA HIS A 189 16.55 -5.92 -5.56
C HIS A 189 15.55 -4.98 -6.28
N ALA A 190 15.60 -3.69 -5.98
CA ALA A 190 14.74 -2.69 -6.63
C ALA A 190 15.06 -2.57 -8.13
N SER A 191 16.33 -2.46 -8.52
CA SER A 191 16.76 -2.37 -9.92
C SER A 191 16.42 -3.62 -10.71
N ARG A 192 16.57 -4.82 -10.12
CA ARG A 192 16.18 -6.09 -10.75
C ARG A 192 14.68 -6.11 -11.03
N LEU A 193 13.85 -5.74 -10.05
CA LEU A 193 12.40 -5.66 -10.20
C LEU A 193 12.00 -4.68 -11.31
N LEU A 194 12.54 -3.46 -11.29
CA LEU A 194 12.25 -2.46 -12.33
C LEU A 194 12.68 -2.94 -13.72
N SER A 195 13.83 -3.61 -13.82
CA SER A 195 14.31 -4.20 -15.08
C SER A 195 13.35 -5.27 -15.60
N GLU A 196 12.96 -6.24 -14.76
CA GLU A 196 11.99 -7.29 -15.13
C GLU A 196 10.67 -6.70 -15.65
N LEU A 197 10.15 -5.67 -14.97
CA LEU A 197 8.89 -5.02 -15.33
C LEU A 197 9.01 -4.22 -16.63
N SER A 198 10.16 -3.57 -16.86
CA SER A 198 10.43 -2.78 -18.07
C SER A 198 10.50 -3.61 -19.34
N HIS A 199 11.02 -4.85 -19.28
CA HIS A 199 11.09 -5.74 -20.46
C HIS A 199 9.71 -6.11 -21.01
N SER A 200 8.67 -5.98 -20.19
CA SER A 200 7.29 -6.28 -20.57
C SER A 200 6.49 -5.05 -20.99
N ALA A 201 6.98 -3.83 -20.70
CA ALA A 201 6.29 -2.59 -21.02
C ALA A 201 6.62 -2.15 -22.46
N SER A 202 5.66 -1.56 -23.16
CA SER A 202 5.95 -0.83 -24.39
C SER A 202 6.86 0.37 -24.04
N LYS A 203 7.81 0.71 -24.92
CA LYS A 203 8.95 1.65 -24.72
C LYS A 203 8.58 3.12 -24.36
N ALA A 204 7.39 3.39 -23.84
CA ALA A 204 6.82 4.73 -23.71
C ALA A 204 7.00 5.40 -22.33
N SER A 205 7.37 4.67 -21.27
CA SER A 205 7.67 5.28 -19.95
C SER A 205 9.01 4.81 -19.38
N ASN A 206 9.68 5.72 -18.66
CA ASN A 206 10.97 5.43 -18.00
C ASN A 206 10.79 4.59 -16.73
N ASN A 207 9.65 4.72 -16.06
CA ASN A 207 9.26 3.86 -14.93
C ASN A 207 8.09 2.95 -15.35
N PRO A 208 8.20 1.63 -15.17
CA PRO A 208 7.11 0.69 -15.48
C PRO A 208 6.01 0.65 -14.41
N LEU A 209 6.25 1.22 -13.23
CA LEU A 209 5.30 1.24 -12.11
C LEU A 209 4.27 2.34 -12.28
N THR A 210 3.03 2.01 -11.94
CA THR A 210 1.95 3.00 -11.81
C THR A 210 1.59 3.23 -10.36
N HIS A 211 1.77 2.24 -9.47
CA HIS A 211 1.44 2.37 -8.05
C HIS A 211 2.44 1.61 -7.17
N ILE A 212 2.66 2.15 -5.97
CA ILE A 212 3.37 1.51 -4.86
C ILE A 212 2.42 1.46 -3.67
N LEU A 213 2.16 0.27 -3.13
CA LEU A 213 1.35 0.04 -1.94
C LEU A 213 2.25 -0.23 -0.74
N CYS A 214 1.90 0.36 0.40
CA CYS A 214 2.51 0.06 1.70
C CYS A 214 1.40 -0.17 2.72
N SER A 215 1.50 -1.26 3.49
CA SER A 215 0.55 -1.52 4.57
C SER A 215 1.25 -1.73 5.89
N ASP A 216 1.08 -0.77 6.79
CA ASP A 216 1.57 -0.80 8.17
C ASP A 216 3.09 -1.00 8.31
N LEU A 217 3.88 -0.32 7.46
CA LEU A 217 5.33 -0.50 7.38
C LEU A 217 6.15 0.46 8.26
N VAL A 218 5.51 1.45 8.87
CA VAL A 218 6.15 2.51 9.66
C VAL A 218 6.05 2.15 11.14
N TYR A 219 6.97 1.33 11.65
CA TYR A 219 6.88 0.79 13.01
C TYR A 219 8.22 0.64 13.78
N PHE A 220 9.30 0.19 13.12
CA PHE A 220 10.62 0.10 13.74
C PHE A 220 11.54 1.19 13.20
N PRO A 221 12.10 2.07 14.06
CA PRO A 221 13.00 3.16 13.66
C PRO A 221 14.14 2.75 12.73
N GLU A 222 14.75 1.60 13.00
CA GLU A 222 15.85 1.03 12.21
C GLU A 222 15.44 0.59 10.80
N LEU A 223 14.13 0.40 10.54
CA LEU A 223 13.60 0.04 9.23
C LEU A 223 13.10 1.25 8.44
N LEU A 224 13.00 2.44 9.05
CA LEU A 224 12.46 3.64 8.40
C LEU A 224 13.35 4.13 7.24
N PRO A 225 14.68 4.28 7.41
CA PRO A 225 15.56 4.67 6.30
C PRO A 225 15.53 3.71 5.11
N PRO A 226 15.72 2.37 5.28
CA PRO A 226 15.69 1.46 4.14
C PRO A 226 14.31 1.41 3.46
N LEU A 227 13.21 1.53 4.20
CA LEU A 227 11.86 1.64 3.61
C LEU A 227 11.76 2.87 2.70
N LEU A 228 12.13 4.06 3.20
CA LEU A 228 12.10 5.29 2.42
C LEU A 228 12.99 5.21 1.18
N ARG A 229 14.18 4.63 1.30
CA ARG A 229 15.10 4.39 0.19
C ARG A 229 14.48 3.51 -0.90
N SER A 230 13.76 2.46 -0.53
CA SER A 230 13.03 1.62 -1.48
C SER A 230 11.92 2.39 -2.19
N ILE A 231 11.13 3.18 -1.46
CA ILE A 231 10.05 3.99 -2.05
C ILE A 231 10.64 5.00 -3.05
N ILE A 232 11.73 5.69 -2.72
CA ILE A 232 12.42 6.62 -3.63
C ILE A 232 12.96 5.89 -4.86
N SER A 233 13.60 4.74 -4.68
CA SER A 233 14.19 3.96 -5.78
C SER A 233 13.12 3.47 -6.76
N LEU A 234 12.02 2.91 -6.24
CA LEU A 234 10.91 2.40 -7.06
C LEU A 234 10.10 3.52 -7.72
N SER A 235 10.07 4.72 -7.14
CA SER A 235 9.40 5.89 -7.72
C SER A 235 10.29 6.72 -8.64
N SER A 236 11.54 6.31 -8.85
CA SER A 236 12.45 7.03 -9.74
C SER A 236 12.08 6.77 -11.20
N ASP A 237 11.81 7.85 -11.94
CA ASP A 237 11.90 7.81 -13.39
C ASP A 237 13.39 7.74 -13.72
N GLY A 238 13.84 6.63 -14.31
CA GLY A 238 15.27 6.35 -14.53
C GLY A 238 16.03 7.59 -15.02
N LEU A 239 17.29 7.74 -14.58
CA LEU A 239 18.18 8.90 -14.80
C LEU A 239 18.46 9.25 -16.28
N SER A 240 17.79 8.61 -17.22
CA SER A 240 17.92 8.79 -18.67
C SER A 240 17.61 10.23 -19.09
N ASN A 241 18.69 11.00 -19.24
CA ASN A 241 18.90 12.24 -19.99
C ASN A 241 17.71 13.23 -20.04
N ALA A 242 17.89 14.33 -19.31
CA ALA A 242 17.03 15.51 -19.21
C ALA A 242 16.69 16.25 -20.53
N ASP A 243 16.98 15.67 -21.70
CA ASP A 243 16.79 16.31 -23.02
C ASP A 243 15.41 16.10 -23.64
N THR A 244 14.58 15.22 -23.09
CA THR A 244 13.17 15.10 -23.51
C THR A 244 12.25 15.69 -22.44
N GLN A 245 12.00 16.99 -22.54
CA GLN A 245 10.92 17.73 -21.88
C GLN A 245 9.53 17.27 -22.35
N SER A 246 9.26 15.96 -22.41
CA SER A 246 7.88 15.49 -22.47
C SER A 246 7.28 15.58 -21.09
N SER A 247 6.83 16.79 -20.76
CA SER A 247 5.82 17.10 -19.75
C SER A 247 4.67 16.08 -19.84
N GLU A 248 4.44 15.30 -18.77
CA GLU A 248 3.13 14.76 -18.34
C GLU A 248 3.21 13.47 -17.48
N GLY A 249 4.38 12.85 -17.31
CA GLY A 249 4.51 11.68 -16.45
C GLY A 249 4.59 12.04 -14.97
N LYS A 250 3.48 11.99 -14.23
CA LYS A 250 3.56 11.79 -12.77
C LYS A 250 4.14 10.39 -12.55
N GLY A 251 5.16 10.26 -11.71
CA GLY A 251 5.69 8.95 -11.29
C GLY A 251 4.62 8.07 -10.62
N PRO A 252 4.95 6.86 -10.14
CA PRO A 252 3.95 5.98 -9.55
C PRO A 252 3.27 6.63 -8.34
N GLU A 253 1.96 6.41 -8.21
CA GLU A 253 1.19 6.83 -7.05
C GLU A 253 1.54 5.97 -5.84
N LEU A 254 1.87 6.61 -4.72
CA LEU A 254 2.16 5.98 -3.45
C LEU A 254 0.89 5.93 -2.60
N ILE A 255 0.45 4.73 -2.22
CA ILE A 255 -0.69 4.52 -1.32
C ILE A 255 -0.17 3.83 -0.05
N ILE A 256 -0.28 4.51 1.09
CA ILE A 256 0.18 4.00 2.38
C ILE A 256 -1.00 3.89 3.33
N SER A 257 -1.27 2.69 3.83
CA SER A 257 -2.11 2.51 5.03
C SER A 257 -1.24 2.39 6.26
N TYR A 258 -1.66 3.02 7.35
CA TYR A 258 -0.83 3.19 8.54
C TYR A 258 -1.66 3.24 9.82
N GLN A 259 -1.10 2.66 10.88
CA GLN A 259 -1.57 2.78 12.25
C GLN A 259 -0.51 3.44 13.12
N ILE A 260 -0.87 4.51 13.83
CA ILE A 260 0.05 5.14 14.79
C ILE A 260 0.26 4.18 15.96
N ARG A 261 1.52 3.82 16.26
CA ARG A 261 1.89 3.07 17.48
C ARG A 261 2.76 3.90 18.40
N SER A 262 3.67 4.69 17.83
CA SER A 262 4.53 5.59 18.56
C SER A 262 4.90 6.79 17.71
N LEU A 263 4.12 7.87 17.83
CA LEU A 263 4.33 9.08 17.06
C LEU A 263 5.77 9.59 17.11
N THR A 264 6.41 9.63 18.29
CA THR A 264 7.80 10.09 18.43
C THR A 264 8.81 9.24 17.65
N LYS A 265 8.55 7.95 17.49
CA LYS A 265 9.42 7.04 16.72
C LYS A 265 9.16 7.10 15.23
N GLU A 266 7.93 7.42 14.84
CA GLU A 266 7.44 7.33 13.46
C GLU A 266 7.49 8.71 12.75
N GLN A 267 7.42 9.82 13.49
CA GLN A 267 7.49 11.18 12.96
C GLN A 267 8.69 11.43 12.03
N PRO A 268 9.92 10.99 12.34
CA PRO A 268 11.06 11.20 11.44
C PRO A 268 10.83 10.64 10.03
N PHE A 269 10.12 9.51 9.90
CA PHE A 269 9.78 8.96 8.60
C PHE A 269 8.82 9.87 7.84
N TRP A 270 7.77 10.37 8.49
CA TRP A 270 6.79 11.23 7.85
C TRP A 270 7.38 12.57 7.43
N SER A 271 8.22 13.19 8.27
CA SER A 271 8.93 14.42 7.93
C SER A 271 9.89 14.20 6.75
N ALA A 272 10.64 13.09 6.74
CA ALA A 272 11.52 12.75 5.63
C ALA A 272 10.73 12.43 4.35
N LEU A 273 9.66 11.63 4.42
CA LEU A 273 8.79 11.32 3.29
C LEU A 273 8.22 12.61 2.67
N GLY A 274 7.79 13.57 3.48
CA GLY A 274 7.28 14.87 3.02
C GLY A 274 8.30 15.76 2.30
N SER A 275 9.60 15.48 2.43
CA SER A 275 10.63 16.15 1.62
C SER A 275 10.78 15.56 0.21
N TRP A 276 10.29 14.33 0.01
CA TRP A 276 10.37 13.57 -1.25
C TRP A 276 9.04 13.45 -1.99
N PHE A 277 7.93 13.47 -1.26
CA PHE A 277 6.58 13.21 -1.77
C PHE A 277 5.60 14.28 -1.34
N ASP A 278 4.66 14.59 -2.21
CA ASP A 278 3.43 15.28 -1.85
C ASP A 278 2.36 14.21 -1.61
N PHE A 279 1.79 14.19 -0.42
CA PHE A 279 0.76 13.22 -0.04
C PHE A 279 -0.31 13.89 0.81
N GLN A 280 -1.50 13.30 0.78
CA GLN A 280 -2.65 13.74 1.56
C GLN A 280 -3.34 12.54 2.19
N ALA A 281 -3.98 12.75 3.34
CA ALA A 281 -4.86 11.74 3.93
C ALA A 281 -6.10 11.58 3.04
N VAL A 282 -6.65 10.37 3.02
CA VAL A 282 -7.94 10.10 2.40
C VAL A 282 -9.04 10.49 3.39
N ASP A 283 -9.96 11.32 2.94
CA ASP A 283 -11.24 11.58 3.60
C ASP A 283 -12.33 10.69 3.00
N CYS A 284 -13.40 10.45 3.77
CA CYS A 284 -14.56 9.71 3.31
C CYS A 284 -15.87 10.29 3.84
N ARG A 285 -16.97 9.96 3.17
CA ARG A 285 -18.32 10.17 3.67
C ARG A 285 -19.28 9.08 3.19
N PRO A 286 -20.32 8.73 3.96
CA PRO A 286 -21.42 7.89 3.47
C PRO A 286 -22.19 8.55 2.31
N ILE A 287 -22.51 7.78 1.28
CA ILE A 287 -23.43 8.20 0.21
C ILE A 287 -24.84 7.73 0.60
N LEU A 288 -25.75 8.67 0.85
CA LEU A 288 -27.18 8.38 0.99
C LEU A 288 -27.77 8.07 -0.40
N ARG A 289 -28.06 6.80 -0.68
CA ARG A 289 -28.94 6.47 -1.82
C ARG A 289 -30.31 7.11 -1.57
N LYS A 290 -30.69 8.06 -2.43
CA LYS A 290 -32.07 8.55 -2.53
C LYS A 290 -32.98 7.35 -2.74
N GLN A 291 -33.62 6.86 -1.68
CA GLN A 291 -34.72 5.91 -1.82
C GLN A 291 -35.81 6.62 -2.61
N THR A 292 -36.18 6.02 -3.74
CA THR A 292 -37.24 6.47 -4.62
C THR A 292 -38.54 6.67 -3.83
N GLU A 293 -38.93 7.94 -3.71
CA GLU A 293 -40.29 8.48 -3.67
C GLU A 293 -41.34 7.71 -2.85
N SER A 294 -41.31 7.82 -1.52
CA SER A 294 -42.53 7.96 -0.71
C SER A 294 -42.16 8.18 0.76
N ASP A 295 -41.75 9.39 1.12
CA ASP A 295 -42.16 10.08 2.35
C ASP A 295 -41.24 11.28 2.56
N SER A 296 -41.84 12.45 2.41
CA SER A 296 -41.24 13.77 2.58
C SER A 296 -40.93 14.04 4.04
N VAL A 297 -39.85 13.44 4.55
CA VAL A 297 -39.19 13.94 5.76
C VAL A 297 -37.83 14.48 5.33
N ASP A 298 -37.68 15.78 5.54
CA ASP A 298 -36.54 16.63 5.23
C ASP A 298 -35.29 16.16 6.02
N VAL A 299 -34.62 15.13 5.51
CA VAL A 299 -33.32 14.67 6.02
C VAL A 299 -32.25 15.12 5.04
N THR A 300 -32.00 16.43 5.04
CA THR A 300 -30.79 17.08 4.53
C THR A 300 -29.63 16.94 5.52
N ALA A 301 -29.46 15.75 6.11
CA ALA A 301 -28.22 15.44 6.80
C ALA A 301 -27.16 15.18 5.71
N ASP A 302 -26.58 16.27 5.20
CA ASP A 302 -25.35 16.20 4.41
C ASP A 302 -24.35 15.40 5.25
N SER A 303 -23.98 14.22 4.75
CA SER A 303 -22.98 13.40 5.41
C SER A 303 -21.66 14.15 5.37
N GLU A 304 -21.19 14.57 6.54
CA GLU A 304 -19.96 15.35 6.71
C GLU A 304 -18.75 14.49 6.30
N TRP A 305 -17.79 15.12 5.64
CA TRP A 305 -16.51 14.47 5.33
C TRP A 305 -15.70 14.31 6.60
N HIS A 306 -15.12 13.13 6.79
CA HIS A 306 -14.18 12.86 7.87
C HIS A 306 -12.99 12.07 7.36
N ARG A 307 -11.87 12.16 8.07
CA ARG A 307 -10.65 11.41 7.75
C ARG A 307 -10.94 9.91 7.76
N PHE A 308 -10.65 9.21 6.67
CA PHE A 308 -10.86 7.77 6.59
C PHE A 308 -9.94 7.03 7.57
N GLY A 309 -10.55 6.24 8.45
CA GLY A 309 -9.86 5.55 9.55
C GLY A 309 -9.87 6.32 10.86
N SER A 310 -10.53 7.48 10.94
CA SER A 310 -10.76 8.17 12.22
C SER A 310 -11.94 7.57 13.01
N GLN A 311 -12.82 6.81 12.36
CA GLN A 311 -13.95 6.15 13.01
C GLN A 311 -13.79 4.63 13.01
N GLY A 312 -14.22 3.97 14.08
CA GLY A 312 -14.24 2.49 14.19
C GLY A 312 -14.95 1.81 13.01
N GLU A 313 -16.07 2.40 12.58
CA GLU A 313 -16.87 1.90 11.47
C GLU A 313 -16.14 1.89 10.12
N ASP A 314 -15.11 2.74 9.94
CA ASP A 314 -14.29 2.83 8.72
C ASP A 314 -13.43 1.58 8.49
N HIS A 315 -13.15 0.80 9.52
CA HIS A 315 -12.34 -0.42 9.44
C HIS A 315 -13.03 -1.65 10.06
N GLY A 316 -14.31 -1.50 10.44
CA GLY A 316 -15.13 -2.59 10.96
C GLY A 316 -14.87 -2.90 12.43
N ALA A 317 -14.36 -1.93 13.18
CA ALA A 317 -14.28 -1.96 14.63
C ALA A 317 -15.51 -1.28 15.26
N SER A 318 -15.65 -1.39 16.59
CA SER A 318 -16.66 -0.65 17.35
C SER A 318 -16.39 0.86 17.29
N ALA A 319 -17.44 1.69 17.39
CA ALA A 319 -17.30 3.15 17.42
C ALA A 319 -16.33 3.64 18.52
N ASP A 320 -16.24 2.92 19.64
CA ASP A 320 -15.36 3.22 20.78
C ASP A 320 -13.90 2.73 20.59
N ALA A 321 -13.55 2.20 19.41
CA ALA A 321 -12.18 1.78 19.15
C ALA A 321 -11.29 2.99 18.86
N ASP A 322 -10.51 3.41 19.86
CA ASP A 322 -9.52 4.50 19.77
C ASP A 322 -8.29 4.09 18.93
N GLN A 323 -8.49 3.76 17.66
CA GLN A 323 -7.40 3.47 16.73
C GLN A 323 -7.20 4.63 15.76
N GLU A 324 -6.00 5.22 15.80
CA GLU A 324 -5.60 6.24 14.84
C GLU A 324 -5.04 5.59 13.57
N LEU A 325 -5.96 5.33 12.64
CA LEU A 325 -5.70 4.74 11.35
C LEU A 325 -5.78 5.78 10.23
N PHE A 326 -4.94 5.60 9.21
CA PHE A 326 -4.82 6.49 8.06
C PHE A 326 -4.68 5.69 6.76
N VAL A 327 -5.20 6.25 5.68
CA VAL A 327 -4.72 5.98 4.31
C VAL A 327 -4.20 7.29 3.75
N PHE A 328 -2.97 7.26 3.23
CA PHE A 328 -2.34 8.37 2.51
C PHE A 328 -2.22 8.00 1.04
N VAL A 329 -2.44 8.99 0.18
CA VAL A 329 -2.18 8.91 -1.25
C VAL A 329 -1.28 10.06 -1.65
N GLY A 330 -0.26 9.79 -2.45
CA GLY A 330 0.70 10.80 -2.84
C GLY A 330 1.51 10.46 -4.08
N TYR A 331 2.30 11.43 -4.51
CA TYR A 331 3.19 11.34 -5.65
C TYR A 331 4.55 11.90 -5.29
N ARG A 332 5.58 11.42 -5.99
CA ARG A 332 6.90 12.01 -5.87
C ARG A 332 6.86 13.47 -6.31
N ARG A 333 7.48 14.34 -5.51
CA ARG A 333 7.61 15.77 -5.81
C ARG A 333 8.39 15.98 -7.09
N GLU A 334 7.89 16.85 -7.96
CA GLU A 334 8.52 17.10 -9.27
C GLU A 334 9.97 17.59 -9.10
N GLU A 335 10.24 18.43 -8.11
CA GLU A 335 11.57 18.95 -7.82
C GLU A 335 12.55 17.90 -7.26
N THR A 336 12.09 16.68 -6.98
CA THR A 336 12.91 15.57 -6.48
C THR A 336 13.21 14.53 -7.56
N PHE A 337 12.65 14.67 -8.77
CA PHE A 337 12.97 13.76 -9.87
C PHE A 337 14.44 13.87 -10.27
N GLY A 338 15.07 12.72 -10.51
CA GLY A 338 16.50 12.62 -10.82
C GLY A 338 17.43 12.72 -9.60
N PHE A 339 16.91 12.97 -8.40
CA PHE A 339 17.70 12.91 -7.17
C PHE A 339 17.78 11.49 -6.63
N LEU A 340 18.90 11.17 -5.98
CA LEU A 340 19.12 9.89 -5.31
C LEU A 340 19.05 10.05 -3.79
N ALA A 341 18.60 9.00 -3.11
CA ALA A 341 18.67 8.95 -1.65
C ALA A 341 20.15 8.88 -1.21
N PRO A 342 20.60 9.70 -0.24
CA PRO A 342 21.98 9.65 0.25
C PRO A 342 22.27 8.32 0.96
N GLU A 343 23.49 7.79 0.85
CA GLU A 343 23.88 6.52 1.50
C GLU A 343 23.70 6.54 3.02
N SER A 344 23.93 7.71 3.64
CA SER A 344 23.75 7.93 5.07
C SER A 344 22.26 7.97 5.42
N ASP A 345 21.85 7.02 6.27
CA ASP A 345 20.48 6.97 6.80
C ASP A 345 20.13 8.22 7.61
N ALA A 346 21.10 8.78 8.35
CA ALA A 346 20.89 10.01 9.10
C ALA A 346 20.56 11.20 8.17
N ASP A 347 21.25 11.30 7.03
CA ASP A 347 20.99 12.35 6.04
C ASP A 347 19.65 12.13 5.33
N LEU A 348 19.34 10.88 4.96
CA LEU A 348 18.06 10.53 4.33
C LEU A 348 16.88 10.89 5.24
N MET A 349 16.99 10.59 6.54
CA MET A 349 15.94 10.89 7.52
C MET A 349 15.83 12.39 7.87
N GLN A 350 16.80 13.22 7.48
CA GLN A 350 16.67 14.67 7.51
C GLN A 350 16.05 15.25 6.22
N GLY A 351 15.70 14.38 5.28
CA GLY A 351 15.18 14.77 3.97
C GLY A 351 16.26 15.24 2.99
N ASN A 352 17.54 15.03 3.30
CA ASN A 352 18.63 15.37 2.38
C ASN A 352 18.58 14.46 1.14
N ARG A 353 19.06 15.00 0.02
CA ARG A 353 19.00 14.35 -1.31
C ARG A 353 20.29 14.58 -2.09
N LEU A 354 20.67 13.62 -2.93
CA LEU A 354 21.84 13.73 -3.80
C LEU A 354 21.42 14.25 -5.18
N ARG A 355 21.86 15.46 -5.52
CA ARG A 355 21.65 16.07 -6.84
C ARG A 355 22.83 15.73 -7.76
N PRO A 356 22.60 15.23 -8.99
CA PRO A 356 23.67 15.13 -9.99
C PRO A 356 24.23 16.52 -10.33
N ARG A 357 25.55 16.69 -10.26
CA ARG A 357 26.20 17.96 -10.59
C ARG A 357 26.15 18.19 -12.10
N GLN A 358 25.66 19.36 -12.52
CA GLN A 358 25.70 19.73 -13.95
C GLN A 358 27.14 20.04 -14.38
N GLY A 359 27.78 19.07 -15.03
CA GLY A 359 29.10 19.21 -15.64
C GLY A 359 29.83 17.87 -15.67
N GLN A 360 30.45 17.53 -16.81
CA GLN A 360 31.34 16.37 -16.89
C GLN A 360 32.48 16.60 -15.90
N GLY A 361 32.52 15.80 -14.83
CA GLY A 361 33.73 15.69 -14.02
C GLY A 361 34.89 15.35 -14.95
N GLU A 362 36.06 15.96 -14.72
CA GLU A 362 37.25 15.78 -15.58
C GLU A 362 37.67 14.30 -15.76
N ASN A 363 37.12 13.39 -14.92
CA ASN A 363 37.39 11.95 -14.91
C ASN A 363 36.19 11.07 -15.34
N GLY A 364 35.04 11.64 -15.69
CA GLY A 364 33.85 10.87 -16.11
C GLY A 364 33.13 10.09 -14.99
N GLU A 365 33.44 10.33 -13.72
CA GLU A 365 32.65 9.85 -12.58
C GLU A 365 31.48 10.81 -12.32
N ASP A 366 30.29 10.24 -12.10
CA ASP A 366 29.09 11.01 -11.72
C ASP A 366 29.32 11.66 -10.35
N GLN A 367 29.43 12.99 -10.32
CA GLN A 367 29.54 13.75 -9.08
C GLN A 367 28.14 14.11 -8.57
N TYR A 368 27.90 13.84 -7.29
CA TYR A 368 26.68 14.21 -6.60
C TYR A 368 26.96 15.26 -5.51
N GLU A 369 26.04 16.20 -5.36
CA GLU A 369 26.04 17.19 -4.28
C GLU A 369 24.89 16.88 -3.32
N LEU A 370 25.18 16.91 -2.02
CA LEU A 370 24.16 16.75 -0.98
C LEU A 370 23.40 18.08 -0.84
N GLU A 371 22.09 18.02 -1.08
CA GLU A 371 21.18 19.15 -0.96
C GLU A 371 20.21 18.91 0.20
N SER A 372 20.06 19.91 1.07
CA SER A 372 19.03 19.91 2.10
C SER A 372 17.72 20.49 1.57
N PRO A 373 16.56 20.02 2.05
CA PRO A 373 15.26 20.49 1.57
C PRO A 373 15.08 21.97 1.93
N THR A 374 14.67 22.79 0.95
CA THR A 374 14.49 24.24 1.13
C THR A 374 13.22 24.60 1.91
N SER A 375 12.26 23.67 1.98
CA SER A 375 10.99 23.83 2.70
C SER A 375 10.35 22.46 2.90
N GLY A 376 10.35 21.95 4.14
CA GLY A 376 9.51 20.84 4.54
C GLY A 376 8.29 21.39 5.27
N THR A 377 7.12 21.35 4.65
CA THR A 377 5.87 21.47 5.39
C THR A 377 5.67 20.15 6.12
N ASP A 378 5.67 20.15 7.46
CA ASP A 378 5.32 18.97 8.25
C ASP A 378 3.79 18.77 8.19
N TYR A 379 3.31 18.35 7.02
CA TYR A 379 1.90 18.11 6.74
C TYR A 379 1.31 17.08 7.71
N PHE A 380 2.11 16.06 8.06
CA PHE A 380 1.69 15.03 9.00
C PHE A 380 1.50 15.60 10.41
N GLU A 381 2.43 16.41 10.92
CA GLU A 381 2.24 17.12 12.19
C GLU A 381 1.00 18.02 12.15
N TRP A 382 0.79 18.76 11.05
CA TRP A 382 -0.40 19.59 10.89
C TRP A 382 -1.71 18.77 10.91
N LEU A 383 -1.72 17.60 10.29
CA LEU A 383 -2.86 16.68 10.28
C LEU A 383 -3.17 16.19 11.69
N LEU A 384 -2.16 15.89 12.51
CA LEU A 384 -2.33 15.47 13.90
C LEU A 384 -2.87 16.60 14.78
N LEU A 385 -2.32 17.81 14.63
CA LEU A 385 -2.78 18.99 15.35
C LEU A 385 -4.22 19.35 15.01
N SER A 386 -4.62 19.20 13.74
CA SER A 386 -5.98 19.50 13.28
C SER A 386 -7.03 18.55 13.87
N ASN A 387 -6.68 17.28 14.07
CA ASN A 387 -7.57 16.30 14.71
C ASN A 387 -7.77 16.57 16.22
N MET A 388 -6.78 17.15 16.90
CA MET A 388 -6.90 17.50 18.32
C MET A 388 -7.77 18.72 18.59
N GLY A 389 -7.97 19.60 17.60
CA GLY A 389 -8.73 20.85 17.75
C GLY A 389 -10.25 20.69 17.82
N VAL A 390 -10.81 19.56 17.38
CA VAL A 390 -12.26 19.34 17.26
C VAL A 390 -12.91 18.93 18.59
N GLY A 391 -12.12 18.60 19.63
CA GLY A 391 -12.61 18.15 20.93
C GLY A 391 -12.77 19.23 22.02
N MET A 392 -12.54 20.51 21.73
CA MET A 392 -12.65 21.62 22.72
C MET A 392 -13.83 22.59 22.48
N GLY A 393 -14.82 22.19 21.66
CA GLY A 393 -16.01 22.99 21.34
C GLY A 393 -17.18 22.78 22.30
#